data_AF-A0A7T0JNB5-F1
#
_entry.id   AF-A0A7T0JNB5-F1
#
_cell.length_a   1.000
_cell.length_b   1.000
_cell.length_c   1.000
_cell.angle_alpha   90.00
_cell.angle_beta   90.00
_cell.angle_gamma   90.00
#
_symmetry.space_group_name_H-M   'P 1'
#
loop_
_entity.id
_entity.type
_entity.pdbx_description
1 polymer ?
#
loop_
_entity_poly.entity_id
_entity_poly.type
_entity_poly.pdbx_seq_one_letter_code
_entity_poly.pdbx_strand_id
1 'polypeptide(L)' 'MAHGWTPERRKKQSEAILRWRPWDKSTGPKTAEGKTRSSMNAYTGAAEFQAVLKRARAYLRDQREALTRIR' A
#
# COMPACT_ATOMS: atom_id res chain seq x y z
N MET A 1 -18.21 -2.23 4.26
CA MET A 1 -18.33 -3.57 4.89
C MET A 1 -16.96 -4.22 4.88
N ALA A 2 -16.45 -4.70 6.01
CA ALA A 2 -15.12 -5.33 6.06
C ALA A 2 -15.20 -6.73 5.44
N HIS A 3 -15.11 -6.80 4.10
CA HIS A 3 -15.20 -8.05 3.36
C HIS A 3 -14.09 -9.01 3.81
N GLY A 4 -14.43 -9.91 4.73
CA GLY A 4 -13.61 -11.04 5.17
C GLY A 4 -12.94 -10.92 6.54
N TRP A 5 -12.85 -9.75 7.18
CA TRP A 5 -12.17 -9.59 8.47
C TRP A 5 -13.13 -9.27 9.62
N THR A 6 -13.86 -10.28 10.08
CA THR A 6 -14.65 -10.18 11.32
C THR A 6 -13.72 -10.09 12.55
N PRO A 7 -14.19 -9.54 13.69
CA PRO A 7 -13.42 -9.50 14.93
C PRO A 7 -12.89 -10.89 15.36
N GLU A 8 -13.71 -11.92 15.21
CA GLU A 8 -13.38 -13.31 15.58
C GLU A 8 -12.24 -13.84 14.71
N ARG A 9 -12.27 -13.55 13.40
CA ARG A 9 -11.18 -13.92 12.49
C ARG A 9 -9.89 -13.19 12.82
N ARG A 10 -9.95 -11.91 13.17
CA ARG A 10 -8.76 -11.14 13.61
C ARG A 10 -8.16 -11.74 14.87
N LYS A 11 -9.00 -12.12 15.84
CA LYS A 11 -8.55 -12.77 17.09
C LYS A 11 -7.88 -14.11 16.79
N LYS A 12 -8.51 -14.98 16.01
CA LYS A 12 -7.94 -16.28 15.59
C LYS A 12 -6.60 -16.12 14.87
N GLN A 13 -6.49 -15.11 13.99
CA GLN A 13 -5.24 -14.86 13.28
C GLN A 13 -4.15 -14.31 14.20
N SER A 14 -4.51 -13.43 15.15
CA SER A 14 -3.60 -12.92 16.17
C SER A 14 -3.01 -14.07 17.00
N GLU A 15 -3.85 -14.97 17.49
CA GLU A 15 -3.43 -16.16 18.24
C GLU A 15 -2.50 -17.06 17.42
N ALA A 16 -2.80 -17.28 16.13
CA ALA A 16 -1.93 -18.06 15.23
C ALA A 16 -0.57 -17.40 15.00
N ILE A 17 -0.54 -16.08 14.79
CA ILE A 17 0.70 -15.30 14.62
C ILE A 17 1.54 -15.34 15.90
N LEU A 18 0.92 -15.20 17.08
CA LEU A 18 1.58 -15.33 18.37
C LEU A 18 2.14 -16.74 18.60
N ARG A 19 1.46 -17.78 18.13
CA ARG A 19 1.96 -19.16 18.20
C ARG A 19 3.18 -19.38 17.29
N TRP A 20 3.11 -18.90 16.05
CA TRP A 20 4.15 -19.14 15.05
C TRP A 20 5.37 -18.23 15.19
N ARG A 21 5.20 -17.04 15.80
CA ARG A 21 6.26 -16.04 16.00
C ARG A 21 7.16 -15.88 14.79
N PRO A 22 6.61 -15.58 13.59
CA PRO A 22 7.40 -15.54 12.37
C PRO A 22 8.57 -14.53 12.43
N TRP A 23 8.49 -13.53 13.31
CA TRP A 23 9.57 -12.58 13.56
C TRP A 23 10.81 -13.21 14.20
N ASP A 24 10.70 -14.33 14.93
CA ASP A 24 11.85 -14.98 15.58
C ASP A 24 12.89 -15.46 14.55
N LYS A 25 12.44 -15.76 13.32
CA LYS A 25 13.31 -16.14 12.19
C LYS A 25 13.56 -14.98 11.22
N SER A 26 12.98 -13.81 11.45
CA SER A 26 13.14 -12.66 10.57
C SER A 26 14.51 -12.05 10.80
N THR A 27 15.44 -12.33 9.88
CA THR A 27 16.70 -11.60 9.83
C THR A 27 16.53 -10.48 8.83
N GLY A 28 16.23 -9.28 9.31
CA GLY A 28 16.13 -8.08 8.47
C GLY A 28 17.36 -7.85 7.59
N PRO A 29 17.37 -6.81 6.75
CA PRO A 29 18.47 -6.57 5.83
C PRO A 29 19.82 -6.42 6.57
N LYS A 30 20.75 -7.34 6.29
CA LYS A 30 22.09 -7.35 6.91
C LYS A 30 23.12 -6.52 6.12
N THR A 31 22.91 -6.35 4.82
CA THR A 31 23.81 -5.62 3.92
C THR A 31 23.44 -4.14 3.86
N ALA A 32 24.41 -3.29 3.53
CA ALA A 32 24.18 -1.85 3.30
C ALA A 32 23.12 -1.63 2.21
N GLU A 33 23.24 -2.34 1.08
CA GLU A 33 22.26 -2.31 -0.01
C GLU A 33 20.86 -2.70 0.47
N GLY A 34 20.74 -3.77 1.26
CA GLY A 34 19.46 -4.22 1.80
C GLY A 34 18.83 -3.18 2.72
N LYS A 35 19.64 -2.49 3.53
CA LYS A 35 19.17 -1.42 4.42
C LYS A 35 18.70 -0.21 3.61
N THR A 36 19.46 0.20 2.59
CA THR A 36 19.08 1.28 1.67
C THR A 36 17.77 0.98 0.96
N ARG A 37 17.57 -0.26 0.49
CA ARG A 37 16.29 -0.66 -0.11
C ARG A 37 15.15 -0.59 0.90
N SER A 38 15.35 -1.14 2.10
CA SER A 38 14.31 -1.13 3.14
C SER A 38 13.97 0.26 3.65
N SER A 39 14.91 1.21 3.69
CA SER A 39 14.65 2.59 4.12
C SER A 39 13.78 3.36 3.13
N MET A 40 13.76 2.94 1.87
CA MET A 40 12.91 3.54 0.83
C MET A 40 11.45 3.08 0.89
N ASN A 41 11.07 2.12 1.75
CA ASN A 41 9.69 1.63 1.81
C ASN A 41 8.66 2.71 2.19
N ALA A 42 9.08 3.74 2.95
CA ALA A 42 8.22 4.87 3.29
C ALA A 42 8.16 5.95 2.19
N TYR A 43 9.05 5.87 1.19
CA TYR A 43 9.13 6.86 0.12
C TYR A 43 7.99 6.64 -0.89
N THR A 44 7.09 7.61 -0.98
CA THR A 44 5.94 7.58 -1.90
C THR A 44 6.18 8.40 -3.18
N GLY A 45 7.43 8.78 -3.45
CA GLY A 45 7.78 9.71 -4.53
C GLY A 45 7.83 11.16 -4.05
N ALA A 46 8.26 12.07 -4.92
CA ALA A 46 8.26 13.50 -4.64
C ALA A 46 6.81 14.03 -4.53
N ALA A 47 6.52 14.75 -3.45
CA ALA A 47 5.17 15.26 -3.16
C ALA A 47 4.63 16.13 -4.31
N GLU A 48 5.49 16.94 -4.93
CA GLU A 48 5.15 17.78 -6.08
C GLU A 48 4.74 16.94 -7.29
N PHE A 49 5.46 15.86 -7.57
CA PHE A 49 5.12 14.94 -8.66
C PHE A 49 3.79 14.23 -8.41
N GLN A 50 3.52 13.83 -7.17
CA GLN A 50 2.23 13.25 -6.79
C GLN A 50 1.06 14.23 -6.99
N ALA A 51 1.27 15.52 -6.69
CA ALA A 51 0.26 16.56 -6.91
C ALA A 51 -0.04 16.75 -8.40
N VAL A 52 0.99 16.74 -9.26
CA VAL A 52 0.82 16.80 -10.73
C VAL A 52 0.03 15.59 -11.23
N LEU A 53 0.41 14.37 -10.82
CA LEU A 53 -0.30 13.15 -11.22
C LEU A 53 -1.77 13.16 -10.78
N LYS A 54 -2.07 13.68 -9.60
CA LYS A 54 -3.46 13.80 -9.11
C LYS A 54 -4.29 14.71 -10.01
N ARG A 55 -3.73 15.85 -10.43
CA ARG A 55 -4.40 16.78 -11.36
C ARG A 55 -4.60 16.15 -12.73
N ALA A 56 -3.57 15.50 -13.27
CA ALA A 56 -3.67 14.81 -14.56
C ALA A 56 -4.77 13.73 -14.55
N ARG A 57 -4.88 12.94 -13.47
CA ARG A 57 -5.95 11.95 -13.30
C ARG A 57 -7.35 12.56 -13.26
N ALA A 58 -7.51 13.71 -12.62
CA ALA A 58 -8.80 14.42 -12.58
C ALA A 58 -9.18 14.86 -14.00
N TYR A 59 -8.26 15.51 -14.70
CA TYR A 59 -8.49 15.99 -16.07
C TYR A 59 -8.88 14.85 -17.04
N LEU A 60 -8.16 13.73 -17.00
CA LEU A 60 -8.48 12.57 -17.84
C LEU A 60 -9.86 11.96 -17.52
N ARG A 61 -10.29 12.01 -16.26
CA ARG A 61 -11.62 11.57 -15.85
C ARG A 61 -12.69 12.48 -16.44
N ASP A 62 -12.51 13.79 -16.32
CA ASP A 62 -13.44 14.78 -16.84
C ASP A 62 -13.58 14.67 -18.36
N GLN A 63 -12.46 14.48 -19.07
CA GLN A 63 -12.47 14.21 -20.51
C GLN A 63 -13.27 12.96 -20.87
N ARG A 64 -13.05 11.85 -20.13
CA ARG A 64 -13.78 10.59 -20.37
C ARG A 64 -15.28 10.78 -20.16
N GLU A 65 -15.68 11.51 -19.13
CA GLU A 65 -17.10 11.79 -18.86
C GLU A 65 -17.71 12.67 -19.95
N ALA A 66 -17.00 13.71 -20.40
CA ALA A 66 -17.44 14.56 -21.50
C ALA A 66 -17.64 13.76 -22.80
N LEU A 67 -16.66 12.91 -23.16
CA LEU A 67 -16.76 12.03 -24.33
C LEU A 67 -17.94 11.04 -24.21
N THR A 68 -18.22 10.56 -23.01
CA THR A 68 -19.37 9.67 -22.76
C THR A 68 -20.71 10.40 -22.95
N ARG A 69 -20.78 11.70 -22.66
CA ARG A 69 -22.00 12.51 -22.81
C ARG A 69 -22.29 12.94 -24.25
N ILE A 70 -21.27 12.97 -25.10
CA ILE A 70 -21.38 13.36 -26.52
C ILE A 70 -21.69 12.14 -27.41
N ARG A 71 -21.44 10.93 -26.91
CA ARG A 71 -21.76 9.67 -27.57
C ARG A 71 -23.20 9.24 -27.27
#